data_AF-A0A661B9W6-F1
#
_entry.id   AF-A0A661B9W6-F1
#
_cell.length_a   1.000
_cell.length_b   1.000
_cell.length_c   1.000
_cell.angle_alpha   90.00
_cell.angle_beta   90.00
_cell.angle_gamma   90.00
#
_symmetry.space_group_name_H-M   'P 1'
#
loop_
_entity.id
_entity.type
_entity.pdbx_description
1 polymer ?
#
loop_
_entity_poly.entity_id
_entity_poly.type
_entity_poly.pdbx_seq_one_letter_code
_entity_poly.pdbx_strand_id
1 'polypeptide(L)'
;MKRAFIFLLIVGITVSSFGRAITIKQAKKRNPEVKKLLKEAEGELAEWVDSLIKYMPTIDLVSLNADSFIADFKALMVVRDSLPWGRKIPDDYFFHYVLPYRVSQEPLEYFRKNHWRELLERVRDCENIKDAVLKLNEWAYEMMKYEPTTRWDQTAEQTIKRGIGRCEEMAILFI
;
A
#
# COMPACT_ATOMS: atom_id res chain seq x y z
N MET A 1 21.37 -33.37 35.19
CA MET A 1 22.00 -32.38 34.29
C MET A 1 21.66 -32.57 32.80
N LYS A 2 21.57 -33.79 32.24
CA LYS A 2 21.26 -34.00 30.79
C LYS A 2 19.83 -33.63 30.34
N ARG A 3 18.83 -33.69 31.22
CA ARG A 3 17.42 -33.36 30.88
C ARG A 3 17.15 -31.86 30.74
N ALA A 4 17.87 -31.01 31.47
CA ALA A 4 17.75 -29.55 31.38
C ALA A 4 18.29 -29.01 30.03
N PHE A 5 19.31 -29.67 29.48
CA PHE A 5 19.92 -29.29 28.19
C PHE A 5 19.00 -29.59 27.00
N ILE A 6 18.23 -30.67 27.06
CA ILE A 6 17.28 -31.07 26.00
C ILE A 6 16.08 -30.10 25.96
N PHE A 7 15.60 -29.65 27.12
CA PHE A 7 14.49 -28.68 27.18
C PHE A 7 14.90 -27.30 26.64
N LEU A 8 16.13 -26.85 26.93
CA LEU A 8 16.68 -25.61 26.40
C LEU A 8 16.88 -25.65 24.87
N LEU A 9 17.23 -26.82 24.32
CA LEU A 9 17.39 -27.01 22.87
C LEU A 9 16.04 -26.98 22.13
N ILE A 10 15.00 -27.58 22.71
CA ILE A 10 13.64 -27.59 22.13
C ILE A 10 13.02 -26.18 22.15
N VAL A 11 13.22 -25.42 23.23
CA VAL A 11 12.77 -24.01 23.32
C VAL A 11 13.55 -23.11 22.36
N GLY A 12 14.83 -23.36 22.12
CA GLY A 12 15.63 -22.61 21.13
C GLY A 12 15.18 -22.83 19.68
N ILE A 13 14.70 -24.03 19.34
CA ILE A 13 14.22 -24.36 17.98
C ILE A 13 12.86 -23.73 17.70
N THR A 14 11.95 -23.68 18.68
CA THR A 14 10.61 -23.10 18.48
C THR A 14 10.62 -21.59 18.31
N VAL A 15 11.55 -20.87 18.96
CA VAL A 15 11.66 -19.40 18.81
C VAL A 15 12.22 -19.01 17.43
N SER A 16 13.01 -19.87 16.80
CA SER A 16 13.65 -19.57 15.49
C SER A 16 12.71 -19.58 14.28
N SER A 17 11.48 -20.09 14.43
CA SER A 17 10.50 -20.20 13.35
C SER A 17 9.35 -19.19 13.43
N PHE A 18 9.19 -18.51 14.57
CA PHE A 18 8.17 -17.47 14.73
C PHE A 18 8.71 -16.12 14.21
N GLY A 19 8.08 -15.58 13.16
CA GLY A 19 8.32 -14.22 12.68
C GLY A 19 9.25 -14.07 11.47
N ARG A 20 9.72 -15.15 10.82
CA ARG A 20 10.44 -15.02 9.54
C ARG A 20 9.48 -14.68 8.41
N ALA A 21 9.86 -13.68 7.60
CA ALA A 21 9.14 -13.35 6.37
C ALA A 21 9.07 -14.58 5.45
N ILE A 22 7.90 -14.82 4.85
CA ILE A 22 7.74 -15.94 3.93
C ILE A 22 8.42 -15.65 2.59
N THR A 23 8.96 -16.69 1.97
CA THR A 23 9.46 -16.60 0.59
C THR A 23 8.31 -16.44 -0.40
N ILE A 24 8.56 -15.87 -1.58
CA ILE A 24 7.57 -15.77 -2.66
C ILE A 24 7.01 -17.15 -3.05
N LYS A 25 7.85 -18.20 -3.02
CA LYS A 25 7.39 -19.58 -3.27
C LYS A 25 6.36 -20.04 -2.23
N GLN A 26 6.57 -19.71 -0.97
CA GLN A 26 5.61 -19.99 0.10
C GLN A 26 4.36 -19.13 -0.02
N ALA A 27 4.51 -17.84 -0.37
CA ALA A 27 3.39 -16.92 -0.61
C ALA A 27 2.46 -17.46 -1.71
N LYS A 28 3.01 -17.81 -2.90
CA LYS A 28 2.27 -18.42 -4.01
C LYS A 28 1.50 -19.69 -3.64
N LYS A 29 2.00 -20.46 -2.66
CA LYS A 29 1.32 -21.67 -2.16
C LYS A 29 0.19 -21.34 -1.19
N ARG A 30 0.36 -20.30 -0.37
CA ARG A 30 -0.60 -19.89 0.67
C ARG A 30 -1.73 -19.04 0.10
N ASN A 31 -1.41 -18.18 -0.85
CA ASN A 31 -2.36 -17.30 -1.52
C ASN A 31 -2.20 -17.45 -3.05
N PRO A 32 -3.15 -18.12 -3.74
CA PRO A 32 -3.11 -18.28 -5.19
C PRO A 32 -3.20 -16.94 -5.93
N GLU A 33 -3.74 -15.88 -5.31
CA GLU A 33 -3.80 -14.54 -5.88
C GLU A 33 -2.41 -13.97 -6.19
N VAL A 34 -1.38 -14.32 -5.41
CA VAL A 34 0.01 -13.92 -5.69
C VAL A 34 0.47 -14.46 -7.04
N LYS A 35 0.10 -15.71 -7.36
CA LYS A 35 0.42 -16.34 -8.65
C LYS A 35 -0.39 -15.71 -9.78
N LYS A 36 -1.65 -15.38 -9.52
CA LYS A 36 -2.54 -14.71 -10.48
C LYS A 36 -1.99 -13.33 -10.83
N LEU A 37 -1.67 -12.50 -9.84
CA LEU A 37 -1.13 -11.15 -10.00
C LEU A 37 0.15 -11.16 -10.85
N LEU A 38 1.11 -12.04 -10.55
CA LEU A 38 2.35 -12.17 -11.32
C LEU A 38 2.16 -12.68 -12.76
N LYS A 39 1.05 -13.36 -13.05
CA LYS A 39 0.76 -13.88 -14.39
C LYS A 39 0.02 -12.85 -15.25
N GLU A 40 -0.87 -12.09 -14.64
CA GLU A 40 -1.76 -11.14 -15.34
C GLU A 40 -1.15 -9.75 -15.48
N ALA A 41 -0.12 -9.42 -14.70
CA ALA A 41 0.65 -8.19 -14.89
C ALA A 41 1.54 -8.31 -16.12
N GLU A 42 1.41 -7.33 -17.03
CA GLU A 42 2.16 -7.28 -18.30
C GLU A 42 2.81 -5.89 -18.45
N GLY A 43 3.91 -5.82 -19.21
CA GLY A 43 4.63 -4.57 -19.49
C GLY A 43 5.10 -3.86 -18.21
N GLU A 44 4.90 -2.54 -18.15
CA GLU A 44 5.28 -1.70 -17.00
C GLU A 44 4.66 -2.19 -15.67
N LEU A 45 3.44 -2.73 -15.69
CA LEU A 45 2.80 -3.27 -14.50
C LEU A 45 3.53 -4.50 -13.94
N ALA A 46 4.18 -5.30 -14.78
CA ALA A 46 4.94 -6.48 -14.33
C ALA A 46 6.15 -6.05 -13.49
N GLU A 47 6.86 -5.01 -13.92
CA GLU A 47 8.00 -4.44 -13.18
C GLU A 47 7.56 -3.89 -11.83
N TRP A 48 6.41 -3.22 -11.79
CA TRP A 48 5.81 -2.69 -10.55
C TRP A 48 5.43 -3.82 -9.59
N VAL A 49 4.75 -4.85 -10.08
CA VAL A 49 4.36 -6.02 -9.28
C VAL A 49 5.60 -6.75 -8.73
N ASP A 50 6.61 -6.97 -9.56
CA ASP A 50 7.84 -7.66 -9.15
C ASP A 50 8.60 -6.87 -8.07
N SER A 51 8.71 -5.55 -8.23
CA SER A 51 9.32 -4.67 -7.23
C SER A 51 8.54 -4.71 -5.91
N LEU A 52 7.21 -4.62 -5.97
CA LEU A 52 6.35 -4.54 -4.81
C LEU A 52 6.28 -5.86 -4.03
N ILE A 53 6.09 -7.01 -4.71
CA ILE A 53 6.02 -8.33 -4.07
C ILE A 53 7.34 -8.69 -3.36
N LYS A 54 8.48 -8.20 -3.86
CA LYS A 54 9.79 -8.46 -3.26
C LYS A 54 9.92 -7.88 -1.85
N TYR A 55 9.26 -6.76 -1.57
CA TYR A 55 9.34 -6.05 -0.30
C TYR A 55 8.03 -6.07 0.50
N MET A 56 6.97 -6.68 -0.04
CA MET A 56 5.67 -6.77 0.60
C MET A 56 5.73 -7.58 1.91
N PRO A 57 5.11 -7.09 3.00
CA PRO A 57 5.00 -7.85 4.25
C PRO A 57 4.27 -9.18 4.07
N THR A 58 4.61 -10.15 4.93
CA THR A 58 4.02 -11.50 4.88
C THR A 58 2.49 -11.47 5.01
N ILE A 59 1.94 -10.59 5.85
CA ILE A 59 0.49 -10.50 6.07
C ILE A 59 -0.24 -10.07 4.79
N ASP A 60 0.35 -9.18 4.01
CA ASP A 60 -0.20 -8.71 2.74
C ASP A 60 -0.05 -9.74 1.63
N LEU A 61 1.10 -10.42 1.57
CA LEU A 61 1.28 -11.53 0.62
C LEU A 61 0.20 -12.60 0.76
N VAL A 62 -0.28 -12.83 1.98
CA VAL A 62 -1.34 -13.83 2.22
C VAL A 62 -2.77 -13.28 2.10
N SER A 63 -2.97 -11.96 2.10
CA SER A 63 -4.28 -11.32 2.04
C SER A 63 -4.58 -10.57 0.74
N LEU A 64 -3.57 -10.34 -0.11
CA LEU A 64 -3.75 -9.58 -1.34
C LEU A 64 -4.75 -10.24 -2.30
N ASN A 65 -5.43 -9.39 -3.06
CA ASN A 65 -6.33 -9.75 -4.15
C ASN A 65 -5.75 -9.22 -5.47
N ALA A 66 -5.57 -10.12 -6.44
CA ALA A 66 -4.86 -9.80 -7.68
C ALA A 66 -5.61 -8.74 -8.51
N ASP A 67 -6.91 -8.93 -8.70
CA ASP A 67 -7.74 -8.02 -9.52
C ASP A 67 -7.75 -6.59 -8.95
N SER A 68 -7.77 -6.47 -7.63
CA SER A 68 -7.77 -5.17 -6.97
C SER A 68 -6.42 -4.46 -7.06
N PHE A 69 -5.30 -5.18 -6.92
CA PHE A 69 -3.97 -4.61 -7.18
C PHE A 69 -3.79 -4.18 -8.64
N ILE A 70 -4.24 -4.99 -9.59
CA ILE A 70 -4.19 -4.64 -11.01
C ILE A 70 -5.00 -3.37 -11.28
N ALA A 71 -6.20 -3.27 -10.69
CA ALA A 71 -7.03 -2.07 -10.85
C ALA A 71 -6.41 -0.84 -10.17
N ASP A 72 -5.77 -1.00 -9.01
CA ASP A 72 -5.04 0.06 -8.31
C ASP A 72 -3.85 0.58 -9.15
N PHE A 73 -3.06 -0.31 -9.74
CA PHE A 73 -1.94 0.06 -10.60
C PHE A 73 -2.38 0.66 -11.93
N LYS A 74 -3.48 0.17 -12.52
CA LYS A 74 -4.06 0.81 -13.71
C LYS A 74 -4.51 2.24 -13.41
N ALA A 75 -5.10 2.48 -12.23
CA ALA A 75 -5.45 3.83 -11.79
C ALA A 75 -4.20 4.71 -11.66
N LEU A 76 -3.13 4.20 -11.04
CA LEU A 76 -1.85 4.92 -10.93
C LEU A 76 -1.25 5.26 -12.30
N MET A 77 -1.26 4.31 -13.24
CA MET A 77 -0.76 4.51 -14.60
C MET A 77 -1.53 5.62 -15.32
N VAL A 78 -2.87 5.59 -15.27
CA VAL A 78 -3.72 6.62 -15.89
C VAL A 78 -3.42 8.01 -15.31
N VAL A 79 -3.29 8.14 -13.98
CA VAL A 79 -2.96 9.41 -13.34
C VAL A 79 -1.56 9.90 -13.75
N ARG A 80 -0.57 8.98 -13.78
CA ARG A 80 0.81 9.28 -14.19
C ARG A 80 0.88 9.77 -15.65
N ASP A 81 0.02 9.24 -16.52
CA ASP A 81 -0.06 9.62 -17.94
C ASP A 81 -0.85 10.91 -18.19
N SER A 82 -1.79 11.24 -17.31
CA SER A 82 -2.69 12.39 -17.48
C SER A 82 -2.09 13.71 -17.01
N LEU A 83 -1.17 13.68 -16.05
CA LEU A 83 -0.62 14.89 -15.43
C LEU A 83 0.72 15.31 -16.06
N PRO A 84 0.96 16.63 -16.28
CA PRO A 84 2.14 17.11 -16.99
C PRO A 84 3.47 16.87 -16.26
N TRP A 85 3.41 16.48 -14.99
CA TRP A 85 4.55 16.07 -14.17
C TRP A 85 4.64 14.55 -13.91
N GLY A 86 3.60 13.77 -14.20
CA GLY A 86 3.53 12.37 -13.77
C GLY A 86 4.68 11.52 -14.31
N ARG A 87 4.92 11.58 -15.62
CA ARG A 87 6.05 10.91 -16.29
C ARG A 87 7.43 11.56 -16.06
N LYS A 88 7.49 12.72 -15.40
CA LYS A 88 8.75 13.41 -15.07
C LYS A 88 9.35 12.97 -13.73
N ILE A 89 8.61 12.20 -12.93
CA ILE A 89 9.08 11.67 -11.65
C ILE A 89 10.13 10.59 -11.94
N PRO A 90 11.38 10.75 -11.45
CA PRO A 90 12.43 9.74 -11.59
C PRO A 90 12.01 8.39 -11.01
N ASP A 91 12.51 7.30 -11.62
CA ASP A 91 12.08 5.94 -11.28
C ASP A 91 12.40 5.57 -9.84
N ASP A 92 13.56 5.99 -9.31
CA ASP A 92 13.92 5.76 -7.91
C ASP A 92 12.91 6.39 -6.95
N TYR A 93 12.51 7.64 -7.18
CA TYR A 93 11.45 8.26 -6.39
C TYR A 93 10.10 7.58 -6.58
N PHE A 94 9.77 7.18 -7.82
CA PHE A 94 8.52 6.49 -8.10
C PHE A 94 8.41 5.17 -7.33
N PHE A 95 9.41 4.30 -7.43
CA PHE A 95 9.39 2.98 -6.77
C PHE A 95 9.39 3.07 -5.24
N HIS A 96 9.94 4.13 -4.64
CA HIS A 96 10.05 4.27 -3.19
C HIS A 96 8.93 5.10 -2.54
N TYR A 97 8.36 6.07 -3.24
CA TYR A 97 7.41 7.03 -2.65
C TYR A 97 6.05 7.08 -3.33
N VAL A 98 5.93 6.56 -4.56
CA VAL A 98 4.66 6.62 -5.32
C VAL A 98 4.06 5.24 -5.50
N LEU A 99 4.85 4.22 -5.84
CA LEU A 99 4.37 2.86 -6.05
C LEU A 99 3.81 2.19 -4.78
N PRO A 100 4.44 2.33 -3.58
CA PRO A 100 3.95 1.69 -2.37
C PRO A 100 2.47 2.02 -2.11
N TYR A 101 1.70 1.02 -1.73
CA TYR A 101 0.25 1.07 -1.58
C TYR A 101 -0.20 1.41 -0.15
N ARG A 102 0.76 1.72 0.73
CA ARG A 102 0.57 2.06 2.14
C ARG A 102 1.49 3.19 2.54
N VAL A 103 1.02 3.98 3.48
CA VAL A 103 1.69 5.14 4.07
C VAL A 103 2.28 4.78 5.43
N SER A 104 1.55 4.03 6.27
CA SER A 104 1.95 3.67 7.63
C SER A 104 1.69 2.18 7.91
N GLN A 105 1.02 1.86 9.02
CA GLN A 105 0.70 0.51 9.51
C GLN A 105 -0.78 0.16 9.31
N GLU A 106 -1.51 0.95 8.52
CA GLU A 106 -2.90 0.71 8.20
C GLU A 106 -3.09 -0.66 7.49
N PRO A 107 -4.27 -1.26 7.66
CA PRO A 107 -4.64 -2.46 6.91
C PRO A 107 -4.48 -2.25 5.39
N LEU A 108 -4.10 -3.33 4.68
CA LEU A 108 -4.05 -3.33 3.21
C LEU A 108 -5.39 -2.87 2.62
N GLU A 109 -5.34 -1.82 1.81
CA GLU A 109 -6.46 -1.33 1.01
C GLU A 109 -6.03 -1.03 -0.43
N TYR A 110 -7.02 -0.72 -1.28
CA TYR A 110 -6.84 -0.42 -2.70
C TYR A 110 -7.41 0.97 -3.01
N PHE A 111 -6.86 1.98 -2.34
CA PHE A 111 -7.40 3.34 -2.36
C PHE A 111 -7.46 3.93 -3.77
N ARG A 112 -6.39 3.77 -4.56
CA ARG A 112 -6.30 4.41 -5.89
C ARG A 112 -7.37 3.86 -6.82
N LYS A 113 -7.65 2.56 -6.75
CA LYS A 113 -8.74 1.92 -7.52
C LYS A 113 -10.07 2.66 -7.35
N ASN A 114 -10.37 3.14 -6.14
CA ASN A 114 -11.67 3.72 -5.81
C ASN A 114 -11.73 5.24 -6.05
N HIS A 115 -10.65 5.97 -5.77
CA HIS A 115 -10.69 7.45 -5.71
C HIS A 115 -9.96 8.17 -6.85
N TRP A 116 -9.22 7.47 -7.72
CA TRP A 116 -8.37 8.15 -8.72
C TRP A 116 -9.11 9.11 -9.64
N ARG A 117 -10.36 8.81 -10.02
CA ARG A 117 -11.13 9.64 -10.96
C ARG A 117 -11.48 10.99 -10.36
N GLU A 118 -12.00 10.97 -9.13
CA GLU A 118 -12.39 12.17 -8.41
C GLU A 118 -11.17 13.06 -8.14
N LEU A 119 -10.10 12.46 -7.63
CA LEU A 119 -8.87 13.19 -7.32
C LEU A 119 -8.20 13.74 -8.57
N LEU A 120 -8.16 12.98 -9.67
CA LEU A 120 -7.63 13.44 -10.95
C LEU A 120 -8.44 14.60 -11.50
N GLU A 121 -9.77 14.53 -11.47
CA GLU A 121 -10.65 15.60 -11.93
C GLU A 121 -10.41 16.90 -11.12
N ARG A 122 -10.19 16.80 -9.81
CA ARG A 122 -9.92 17.96 -8.95
C ARG A 122 -8.62 18.69 -9.31
N VAL A 123 -7.59 17.96 -9.74
CA VAL A 123 -6.26 18.52 -10.05
C VAL A 123 -5.99 18.67 -11.54
N ARG A 124 -6.93 18.34 -12.42
CA ARG A 124 -6.73 18.31 -13.88
C ARG A 124 -6.23 19.64 -14.48
N ASP A 125 -6.68 20.75 -13.91
CA ASP A 125 -6.38 22.11 -14.39
C ASP A 125 -5.17 22.73 -13.67
N CYS A 126 -4.52 21.97 -12.78
CA CYS A 126 -3.31 22.46 -12.10
C CYS A 126 -2.13 22.39 -13.06
N GLU A 127 -1.42 23.52 -13.22
CA GLU A 127 -0.25 23.60 -14.11
C GLU A 127 1.02 23.02 -13.45
N ASN A 128 1.06 23.00 -12.12
CA ASN A 128 2.21 22.55 -11.34
C ASN A 128 1.81 21.67 -10.14
N ILE A 129 2.78 20.90 -9.64
CA ILE A 129 2.60 19.96 -8.51
C ILE A 129 2.14 20.69 -7.25
N LYS A 130 2.65 21.90 -6.99
CA LYS A 130 2.36 22.62 -5.75
C LYS A 130 0.87 22.95 -5.64
N ASP A 131 0.27 23.42 -6.73
CA ASP A 131 -1.17 23.72 -6.76
C ASP A 131 -2.01 22.45 -6.62
N ALA A 132 -1.59 21.35 -7.25
CA ALA A 132 -2.26 20.06 -7.11
C ALA A 132 -2.24 19.56 -5.65
N VAL A 133 -1.10 19.64 -4.98
CA VAL A 133 -0.94 19.23 -3.57
C VAL A 133 -1.83 20.06 -2.65
N LEU A 134 -1.95 21.37 -2.87
CA LEU A 134 -2.84 22.23 -2.09
C LEU A 134 -4.32 21.85 -2.28
N LYS A 135 -4.76 21.60 -3.52
CA LYS A 135 -6.14 21.16 -3.80
C LYS A 135 -6.47 19.79 -3.19
N LEU A 136 -5.50 18.86 -3.17
CA LEU A 136 -5.67 17.55 -2.54
C LEU A 136 -5.68 17.66 -1.01
N ASN A 137 -4.90 18.58 -0.44
CA ASN A 137 -4.93 18.87 0.99
C ASN A 137 -6.31 19.41 1.40
N GLU A 138 -6.87 20.34 0.63
CA GLU A 138 -8.24 20.83 0.84
C GLU A 138 -9.26 19.70 0.78
N TRP A 139 -9.15 18.78 -0.20
CA TRP A 139 -10.02 17.60 -0.28
C TRP A 139 -9.91 16.72 0.97
N ALA A 140 -8.69 16.43 1.45
CA ALA A 140 -8.52 15.64 2.67
C ALA A 140 -9.19 16.29 3.90
N TYR A 141 -9.16 17.64 3.99
CA TYR A 141 -9.88 18.40 5.01
C TYR A 141 -11.41 18.39 4.82
N GLU A 142 -11.91 18.30 3.59
CA GLU A 142 -13.35 18.13 3.31
C GLU A 142 -13.86 16.75 3.77
N MET A 143 -13.01 15.72 3.68
CA MET A 143 -13.39 14.33 3.97
C MET A 143 -13.40 13.98 5.45
N MET A 144 -12.66 14.68 6.30
CA MET A 144 -12.57 14.33 7.72
C MET A 144 -12.28 15.54 8.62
N LYS A 145 -12.56 15.39 9.92
CA LYS A 145 -12.13 16.31 10.99
C LYS A 145 -11.15 15.61 11.95
N TYR A 146 -10.28 16.39 12.57
CA TYR A 146 -9.39 15.84 13.60
C TYR A 146 -10.17 15.41 14.84
N GLU A 147 -9.98 14.16 15.26
CA GLU A 147 -10.52 13.62 16.50
C GLU A 147 -9.59 12.50 16.99
N PRO A 148 -9.22 12.45 18.29
CA PRO A 148 -8.44 11.34 18.81
C PRO A 148 -9.17 10.00 18.62
N THR A 149 -8.50 9.04 17.97
CA THR A 149 -9.01 7.68 17.72
C THR A 149 -8.23 6.66 18.56
N THR A 150 -8.20 5.39 18.12
CA THR A 150 -7.45 4.33 18.81
C THR A 150 -5.97 4.34 18.44
N ARG A 151 -5.16 3.53 19.11
CA ARG A 151 -3.75 3.34 18.77
C ARG A 151 -3.52 2.68 17.40
N TRP A 152 -4.52 1.98 16.87
CA TRP A 152 -4.41 1.30 15.58
C TRP A 152 -4.78 2.26 14.44
N ASP A 153 -3.91 2.33 13.44
CA ASP A 153 -4.11 3.17 12.28
C ASP A 153 -5.28 2.66 11.43
N GLN A 154 -6.12 3.59 10.99
CA GLN A 154 -7.22 3.31 10.07
C GLN A 154 -6.75 3.46 8.62
N THR A 155 -7.44 2.77 7.73
CA THR A 155 -7.24 2.97 6.30
C THR A 155 -7.88 4.29 5.82
N ALA A 156 -7.47 4.82 4.67
CA ALA A 156 -8.06 6.05 4.13
C ALA A 156 -9.57 5.91 3.89
N GLU A 157 -10.02 4.74 3.42
CA GLU A 157 -11.45 4.41 3.26
C GLU A 157 -12.22 4.48 4.59
N GLN A 158 -11.62 3.99 5.68
CA GLN A 158 -12.24 4.03 7.01
C GLN A 158 -12.33 5.47 7.52
N THR A 159 -11.27 6.27 7.32
CA THR A 159 -11.23 7.69 7.69
C THR A 159 -12.30 8.47 6.95
N ILE A 160 -12.44 8.28 5.62
CA ILE A 160 -13.50 8.89 4.80
C ILE A 160 -14.89 8.52 5.31
N LYS A 161 -15.15 7.23 5.57
CA LYS A 161 -16.48 6.76 6.00
C LYS A 161 -16.87 7.26 7.38
N ARG A 162 -15.91 7.41 8.28
CA ARG A 162 -16.15 7.89 9.64
C ARG A 162 -16.13 9.41 9.74
N GLY A 163 -15.44 10.08 8.82
CA GLY A 163 -15.21 11.52 8.84
C GLY A 163 -14.33 11.99 10.00
N ILE A 164 -13.59 11.09 10.67
CA ILE A 164 -12.75 11.42 11.82
C ILE A 164 -11.44 10.63 11.85
N GLY A 165 -10.35 11.29 12.27
CA GLY A 165 -9.01 10.69 12.37
C GLY A 165 -8.04 11.49 13.23
N ARG A 166 -6.98 10.84 13.75
CA ARG A 166 -5.86 11.54 14.41
C ARG A 166 -4.79 11.90 13.36
N CYS A 167 -3.61 12.35 13.80
CA CYS A 167 -2.56 12.82 12.90
C CYS A 167 -2.10 11.76 11.89
N GLU A 168 -2.09 10.48 12.27
CA GLU A 168 -1.74 9.39 11.38
C GLU A 168 -2.80 9.16 10.30
N GLU A 169 -4.10 9.14 10.63
CA GLU A 169 -5.15 9.02 9.61
C GLU A 169 -5.19 10.23 8.67
N MET A 170 -4.90 11.43 9.18
CA MET A 170 -4.74 12.62 8.33
C MET A 170 -3.59 12.43 7.33
N ALA A 171 -2.46 11.89 7.78
CA ALA A 171 -1.31 11.62 6.93
C ALA A 171 -1.61 10.50 5.91
N ILE A 172 -2.25 9.41 6.34
CA ILE A 172 -2.62 8.27 5.49
C ILE A 172 -3.62 8.70 4.40
N LEU A 173 -4.58 9.56 4.72
CA LEU A 173 -5.56 10.04 3.74
C LEU A 173 -4.96 11.01 2.71
N PHE A 174 -4.01 11.83 3.15
CA PHE A 174 -3.45 12.89 2.30
C PHE A 174 -2.33 12.40 1.37
N ILE A 175 -1.52 11.43 1.80
CA ILE A 175 -0.37 10.88 1.05
C ILE A 175 -0.85 9.80 0.06
#